data_AF-A0AAD1WM67-F1
#
_entry.id   AF-A0AAD1WM67-F1
#
_cell.length_a   1.000
_cell.length_b   1.000
_cell.length_c   1.000
_cell.angle_alpha   90.00
_cell.angle_beta   90.00
_cell.angle_gamma   90.00
#
_symmetry.space_group_name_H-M   'P 1'
#
loop_
_entity.id
_entity.type
_entity.pdbx_description
1 polymer ?
#
loop_
_entity_poly.entity_id
_entity_poly.type
_entity_poly.pdbx_seq_one_letter_code
_entity_poly.pdbx_strand_id
1 'polypeptide(L)'
;MKVHCGDPNCFLADLSSANSVYVKKFKRKKKRVGKKALPDDLEIQWNKRLTKTAGLCKNDAINIPYSGCYSVIQLSDKVCDSADRVRDTLIHEVCHAAAWLINKVPNGHGLIWKYYAMKATALHPELPKITQYHNYQIHYKYIYQCSGCKRT
;
A
#
# COMPACT_ATOMS: atom_id res chain seq x y z
N MET A 1 22.24 -10.29 -7.94
CA MET A 1 22.64 -10.14 -6.52
C MET A 1 21.41 -9.71 -5.76
N LYS A 2 20.97 -10.46 -4.73
CA LYS A 2 19.83 -10.08 -3.90
C LYS A 2 20.30 -9.00 -2.93
N VAL A 3 19.86 -7.77 -3.14
CA VAL A 3 20.12 -6.69 -2.19
C VAL A 3 19.21 -6.97 -1.00
N HIS A 4 19.79 -7.32 0.14
CA HIS A 4 19.02 -7.50 1.36
C HIS A 4 18.84 -6.14 2.03
N CYS A 5 17.61 -5.82 2.39
CA CYS A 5 17.26 -4.67 3.22
C CYS A 5 18.14 -4.67 4.48
N GLY A 6 18.93 -3.61 4.69
CA GLY A 6 19.89 -3.51 5.80
C GLY A 6 19.26 -3.21 7.18
N ASP A 7 17.93 -3.08 7.24
CA ASP A 7 17.19 -2.87 8.49
C ASP A 7 16.75 -4.23 9.06
N PRO A 8 17.22 -4.63 10.26
CA PRO A 8 16.80 -5.88 10.89
C PRO A 8 15.31 -5.94 11.27
N ASN A 9 14.57 -4.83 11.18
CA ASN A 9 13.11 -4.75 11.37
C ASN A 9 12.34 -4.40 10.09
N CYS A 10 12.96 -4.63 8.94
CA CYS A 10 12.42 -4.35 7.62
C CYS A 10 11.12 -5.12 7.35
N PHE A 11 9.97 -4.48 7.59
CA PHE A 11 8.64 -5.04 7.38
C PHE A 11 8.42 -5.61 5.97
N LEU A 12 9.08 -5.03 4.96
CA LEU A 12 8.95 -5.44 3.55
C LEU A 12 9.83 -6.64 3.16
N ALA A 13 10.85 -6.98 3.96
CA ALA A 13 11.68 -8.17 3.71
C ALA A 13 10.80 -9.44 3.72
N ASP A 14 9.80 -9.50 4.60
CA ASP A 14 8.85 -10.62 4.74
C ASP A 14 7.83 -10.72 3.59
N LEU A 15 7.65 -9.65 2.80
CA LEU A 15 6.75 -9.57 1.65
C LEU A 15 7.42 -9.95 0.32
N SER A 16 8.75 -10.06 0.30
CA SER A 16 9.54 -10.35 -0.91
C SER A 16 9.49 -11.83 -1.36
N SER A 17 8.91 -12.72 -0.56
CA SER A 17 8.79 -14.14 -0.88
C SER A 17 7.35 -14.51 -1.25
N ALA A 18 7.14 -14.88 -2.52
CA ALA A 18 5.83 -15.33 -3.04
C ALA A 18 5.28 -16.60 -2.34
N ASN A 19 6.15 -17.36 -1.65
CA ASN A 19 5.78 -18.52 -0.85
C ASN A 19 5.66 -18.21 0.65
N SER A 20 5.78 -16.95 1.06
CA SER A 20 5.75 -16.57 2.46
C SER A 20 4.38 -16.79 3.07
N VAL A 21 4.35 -17.57 4.16
CA VAL A 21 3.17 -17.79 5.01
C VAL A 21 2.60 -16.45 5.52
N TYR A 22 3.40 -15.38 5.55
CA TYR A 22 2.97 -14.03 5.90
C TYR A 22 1.90 -13.45 4.97
N VAL A 23 1.98 -13.70 3.66
CA VAL A 23 0.96 -13.24 2.69
C VAL A 23 -0.37 -13.96 2.93
N LYS A 24 -0.32 -15.22 3.37
CA LYS A 24 -1.51 -16.06 3.60
C LYS A 24 -2.11 -15.96 5.00
N LYS A 25 -1.35 -15.52 6.02
CA LYS A 25 -1.79 -15.43 7.43
C LYS A 25 -1.11 -14.26 8.16
N PHE A 26 -1.31 -13.03 7.67
CA PHE A 26 -0.77 -11.84 8.31
C PHE A 26 -1.39 -11.62 9.70
N LYS A 27 -0.73 -12.09 10.77
CA LYS A 27 -1.01 -11.74 12.17
C LYS A 27 0.23 -11.08 12.79
N ARG A 28 0.07 -9.79 13.05
CA ARG A 28 1.01 -8.78 13.60
C ARG A 28 1.81 -9.21 14.85
N LYS A 29 3.12 -8.91 14.90
CA LYS A 29 3.84 -8.59 16.16
C LYS A 29 4.87 -7.46 16.00
N LYS A 30 5.01 -6.72 17.11
CA LYS A 30 5.52 -5.35 17.37
C LYS A 30 7.06 -5.20 17.36
N LYS A 31 7.56 -3.99 17.02
CA LYS A 31 8.39 -3.11 17.90
C LYS A 31 8.70 -1.73 17.26
N ARG A 32 8.83 -0.72 18.13
CA ARG A 32 8.99 0.73 17.87
C ARG A 32 10.21 1.12 17.03
N VAL A 33 10.05 2.13 16.17
CA VAL A 33 11.13 2.96 15.61
C VAL A 33 10.72 4.44 15.54
N GLY A 34 11.43 5.35 16.23
CA GLY A 34 11.59 6.77 15.86
C GLY A 34 10.42 7.77 16.02
N LYS A 35 10.74 9.01 16.44
CA LYS A 35 9.83 10.11 16.88
C LYS A 35 8.86 10.70 15.82
N LYS A 36 8.85 10.21 14.57
CA LYS A 36 7.89 10.57 13.50
C LYS A 36 7.73 9.38 12.54
N ALA A 37 7.44 8.21 13.09
CA ALA A 37 7.12 7.04 12.29
C ALA A 37 5.61 6.90 12.11
N LEU A 38 5.23 6.09 11.12
CA LEU A 38 3.86 5.63 11.01
C LEU A 38 3.43 4.93 12.32
N PRO A 39 2.17 5.05 12.71
CA PRO A 39 1.64 4.34 13.86
C PRO A 39 1.84 2.82 13.71
N ASP A 40 2.27 2.18 14.79
CA ASP A 40 2.46 0.72 14.87
C ASP A 40 1.16 -0.06 14.61
N ASP A 41 0.01 0.61 14.75
CA ASP A 41 -1.33 0.11 14.53
C ASP A 41 -1.98 0.57 13.23
N LEU A 42 -1.18 1.00 12.23
CA LEU A 42 -1.68 1.27 10.88
C LEU A 42 -2.50 0.08 10.38
N GLU A 43 -3.79 0.33 10.15
CA GLU A 43 -4.75 -0.72 9.85
C GLU A 43 -4.69 -1.08 8.36
N ILE A 44 -4.57 -2.37 8.05
CA ILE A 44 -4.58 -2.91 6.70
C ILE A 44 -5.73 -3.91 6.58
N GLN A 45 -6.63 -3.70 5.62
CA GLN A 45 -7.81 -4.51 5.40
C GLN A 45 -7.88 -5.01 3.95
N TRP A 46 -8.40 -6.22 3.77
CA TRP A 46 -8.80 -6.71 2.45
C TRP A 46 -10.23 -6.26 2.12
N ASN A 47 -10.45 -5.75 0.91
CA ASN A 47 -11.72 -5.21 0.47
C ASN A 47 -12.16 -5.81 -0.88
N LYS A 48 -13.05 -6.80 -0.80
CA LYS A 48 -13.68 -7.49 -1.95
C LYS A 48 -14.49 -6.57 -2.88
N ARG A 49 -14.86 -5.37 -2.41
CA ARG A 49 -15.62 -4.38 -3.19
C ARG A 49 -14.73 -3.53 -4.08
N LEU A 50 -13.41 -3.48 -3.85
CA LEU A 50 -12.47 -2.80 -4.75
C LEU A 50 -12.29 -3.67 -6.00
N THR A 51 -12.90 -3.26 -7.11
CA THR A 51 -12.87 -4.01 -8.38
C THR A 51 -12.06 -3.30 -9.47
N LYS A 52 -11.84 -1.99 -9.32
CA LYS A 52 -11.16 -1.14 -10.32
C LYS A 52 -9.80 -0.61 -9.87
N THR A 53 -9.52 -0.64 -8.57
CA THR A 53 -8.25 -0.22 -7.99
C THR A 53 -7.67 -1.36 -7.17
N ALA A 54 -6.34 -1.41 -7.12
CA ALA A 54 -5.59 -2.37 -6.34
C ALA A 54 -5.59 -2.03 -4.84
N GLY A 55 -5.56 -0.74 -4.52
CA GLY A 55 -5.45 -0.21 -3.17
C GLY A 55 -6.25 1.06 -2.97
N LEU A 56 -6.50 1.39 -1.71
CA LEU A 56 -7.07 2.67 -1.28
C LEU A 56 -6.62 3.00 0.14
N CYS A 57 -5.98 4.16 0.30
CA CYS A 57 -5.71 4.77 1.60
C CYS A 57 -6.87 5.67 2.03
N LYS A 58 -7.63 5.24 3.04
CA LYS A 58 -8.70 6.04 3.66
C LYS A 58 -8.11 6.86 4.80
N ASN A 59 -8.08 8.16 4.60
CA ASN A 59 -7.55 9.13 5.54
C ASN A 59 -8.72 9.93 6.09
N ASP A 60 -8.75 10.06 7.41
CA ASP A 60 -9.81 10.79 8.08
C ASP A 60 -9.28 11.45 9.36
N ALA A 61 -9.90 12.55 9.71
CA ALA A 61 -9.55 13.37 10.86
C ALA A 61 -10.59 13.12 11.94
N ILE A 62 -10.14 12.66 13.11
CA ILE A 62 -11.05 12.53 14.24
C ILE A 62 -11.37 13.97 14.71
N ASN A 63 -12.61 14.40 14.56
CA ASN A 63 -13.11 15.72 15.00
C ASN A 63 -13.25 15.79 16.53
N ILE A 64 -12.17 15.51 17.26
CA ILE A 64 -12.05 15.81 18.69
C ILE A 64 -10.83 16.72 18.82
N PRO A 65 -10.90 17.82 19.60
CA PRO A 65 -9.87 18.87 19.65
C PRO A 65 -8.45 18.42 20.02
N TYR A 66 -8.22 17.12 20.29
CA TYR A 66 -6.91 16.54 20.62
C TYR A 66 -6.67 15.14 20.02
N SER A 67 -7.60 14.59 19.23
CA SER A 67 -7.44 13.25 18.66
C SER A 67 -6.80 13.33 17.29
N GLY A 68 -5.67 12.65 17.12
CA GLY A 68 -4.90 12.67 15.87
C GLY A 68 -5.67 12.20 14.64
N CYS A 69 -5.02 12.35 13.49
CA CYS A 69 -5.48 11.76 12.23
C CYS A 69 -5.35 10.23 12.26
N TYR A 70 -6.25 9.52 11.58
CA TYR A 70 -6.11 8.08 11.35
C TYR A 70 -6.07 7.76 9.86
N SER A 71 -5.55 6.58 9.54
CA SER A 71 -5.41 6.08 8.18
C SER A 71 -5.67 4.57 8.17
N VAL A 72 -6.42 4.12 7.17
CA VAL A 72 -6.68 2.69 6.92
C VAL A 72 -6.32 2.38 5.48
N ILE A 73 -5.44 1.40 5.27
CA ILE A 73 -5.10 0.90 3.96
C ILE A 73 -6.04 -0.25 3.60
N GLN A 74 -6.66 -0.17 2.43
CA GLN A 74 -7.51 -1.22 1.89
C GLN A 74 -6.88 -1.80 0.63
N LEU A 75 -6.73 -3.13 0.57
CA LEU A 75 -6.22 -3.85 -0.60
C LEU A 75 -7.35 -4.63 -1.28
N SER A 76 -7.36 -4.65 -2.60
CA SER A 76 -8.34 -5.41 -3.39
C SER A 76 -7.97 -6.90 -3.46
N ASP A 77 -8.85 -7.78 -3.00
CA ASP A 77 -8.72 -9.23 -3.23
C ASP A 77 -8.71 -9.60 -4.72
N LYS A 78 -9.35 -8.78 -5.58
CA LYS A 78 -9.54 -9.09 -7.00
C LYS A 78 -8.39 -8.61 -7.88
N VAL A 79 -7.75 -7.50 -7.51
CA VAL A 79 -6.69 -6.88 -8.30
C VAL A 79 -5.31 -7.23 -7.74
N CYS A 80 -5.16 -7.33 -6.42
CA CYS A 80 -3.92 -7.79 -5.77
C CYS A 80 -3.87 -9.32 -5.67
N ASP A 81 -3.87 -9.98 -6.83
CA ASP A 81 -3.91 -11.43 -7.02
C ASP A 81 -2.54 -12.13 -6.99
N SER A 82 -1.46 -11.36 -6.83
CA SER A 82 -0.08 -11.85 -6.81
C SER A 82 0.75 -11.09 -5.78
N ALA A 83 1.84 -11.73 -5.31
CA ALA A 83 2.70 -11.16 -4.27
C ALA A 83 3.30 -9.80 -4.67
N ASP A 84 3.75 -9.66 -5.92
CA ASP A 84 4.29 -8.40 -6.43
C ASP A 84 3.23 -7.29 -6.42
N ARG A 85 1.99 -7.58 -6.84
CA ARG A 85 0.90 -6.58 -6.82
C ARG A 85 0.54 -6.18 -5.40
N VAL A 86 0.49 -7.12 -4.45
CA VAL A 86 0.27 -6.81 -3.03
C VAL A 86 1.36 -5.89 -2.50
N ARG A 87 2.63 -6.25 -2.73
CA ARG A 87 3.79 -5.49 -2.28
C ARG A 87 3.82 -4.07 -2.84
N ASP A 88 3.71 -3.94 -4.16
CA ASP A 88 3.79 -2.66 -4.87
C ASP A 88 2.60 -1.75 -4.52
N THR A 89 1.41 -2.33 -4.35
CA THR A 89 0.23 -1.58 -3.90
C THR A 89 0.35 -1.18 -2.44
N LEU A 90 0.79 -2.09 -1.56
CA LEU A 90 0.89 -1.79 -0.14
C LEU A 90 1.88 -0.66 0.13
N ILE A 91 3.07 -0.69 -0.46
CA ILE A 91 4.07 0.36 -0.27
C ILE A 91 3.59 1.72 -0.82
N HIS A 92 2.80 1.69 -1.91
CA HIS A 92 2.15 2.87 -2.47
C HIS A 92 1.16 3.50 -1.49
N GLU A 93 0.26 2.69 -0.93
CA GLU A 93 -0.74 3.15 0.03
C GLU A 93 -0.11 3.57 1.37
N VAL A 94 0.99 2.92 1.79
CA VAL A 94 1.80 3.34 2.94
C VAL A 94 2.39 4.73 2.74
N CYS A 95 2.81 5.09 1.52
CA CYS A 95 3.28 6.44 1.23
C CYS A 95 2.16 7.50 1.37
N HIS A 96 0.92 7.15 1.00
CA HIS A 96 -0.25 8.02 1.26
C HIS A 96 -0.52 8.15 2.76
N ALA A 97 -0.49 7.05 3.50
CA ALA A 97 -0.68 7.06 4.95
C ALA A 97 0.39 7.91 5.65
N ALA A 98 1.66 7.84 5.21
CA ALA A 98 2.76 8.62 5.79
C ALA A 98 2.58 10.12 5.52
N ALA A 99 2.22 10.50 4.30
CA ALA A 99 1.93 11.88 3.95
C ALA A 99 0.79 12.47 4.81
N TRP A 100 -0.25 11.68 5.07
CA TRP A 100 -1.36 12.11 5.92
C TRP A 100 -1.01 12.15 7.41
N LEU A 101 -0.50 11.05 7.96
CA LEU A 101 -0.33 10.90 9.40
C LEU A 101 0.78 11.79 9.94
N ILE A 102 1.89 11.93 9.21
CA ILE A 102 3.08 12.66 9.64
C ILE A 102 3.03 14.12 9.18
N ASN A 103 2.64 14.37 7.93
CA ASN A 103 2.70 15.71 7.33
C ASN A 103 1.35 16.40 7.21
N LYS A 104 0.23 15.73 7.52
CA LYS A 104 -1.13 16.28 7.42
C LYS A 104 -1.49 16.72 6.00
N VAL A 105 -0.84 16.11 4.99
CA VAL A 105 -1.13 16.37 3.58
C VAL A 105 -2.17 15.37 3.09
N PRO A 106 -3.28 15.83 2.51
CA PRO A 106 -4.35 14.96 2.03
C PRO A 106 -3.91 14.14 0.81
N ASN A 107 -4.78 13.22 0.39
CA ASN A 107 -4.52 12.25 -0.66
C ASN A 107 -3.99 12.88 -1.96
N GLY A 108 -3.02 12.21 -2.58
CA GLY A 108 -2.47 12.57 -3.90
C GLY A 108 -0.97 12.32 -4.00
N HIS A 109 -0.43 12.33 -5.22
CA HIS A 109 0.99 12.03 -5.50
C HIS A 109 1.88 13.29 -5.56
N GLY A 110 1.65 14.23 -4.64
CA GLY A 110 2.40 15.49 -4.53
C GLY A 110 3.83 15.31 -4.00
N LEU A 111 4.52 16.42 -3.71
CA LEU A 111 5.92 16.42 -3.27
C LEU A 111 6.16 15.55 -2.02
N ILE A 112 5.26 15.61 -1.05
CA ILE A 112 5.37 14.84 0.19
C ILE A 112 5.20 13.34 -0.06
N TRP A 113 4.26 12.94 -0.91
CA TRP A 113 4.12 11.54 -1.30
C TRP A 113 5.37 11.03 -2.03
N LYS A 114 5.90 11.83 -2.98
CA LYS A 114 7.14 11.50 -3.70
C LYS A 114 8.33 11.36 -2.76
N TYR A 115 8.43 12.22 -1.74
CA TYR A 115 9.46 12.11 -0.70
C TYR A 115 9.40 10.75 0.01
N TYR A 116 8.22 10.29 0.43
CA TYR A 116 8.08 8.97 1.06
C TYR A 116 8.34 7.82 0.09
N ALA A 117 7.92 7.94 -1.17
CA ALA A 117 8.22 6.95 -2.20
C ALA A 117 9.73 6.82 -2.46
N MET A 118 10.45 7.95 -2.53
CA MET A 118 11.91 7.97 -2.67
C MET A 118 12.60 7.39 -1.43
N LYS A 119 12.14 7.76 -0.23
CA LYS A 119 12.67 7.24 1.03
C LYS A 119 12.49 5.72 1.13
N ALA A 120 11.32 5.21 0.77
CA ALA A 120 11.03 3.79 0.75
C ALA A 120 11.87 3.05 -0.32
N THR A 121 12.05 3.63 -1.51
CA THR A 121 12.93 3.06 -2.54
C THR A 121 14.39 3.01 -2.08
N ALA A 122 14.88 4.03 -1.37
CA ALA A 122 16.24 4.07 -0.84
C ALA A 122 16.45 3.05 0.29
N LEU A 123 15.43 2.82 1.13
CA LEU A 123 15.47 1.83 2.20
C LEU A 123 15.36 0.39 1.67
N HIS A 124 14.61 0.22 0.58
CA HIS A 124 14.31 -1.07 -0.03
C HIS A 124 14.76 -1.11 -1.50
N PRO A 125 16.08 -1.10 -1.77
CA PRO A 125 16.62 -1.14 -3.13
C PRO A 125 16.28 -2.44 -3.88
N GLU A 126 15.83 -3.48 -3.17
CA GLU A 126 15.32 -4.72 -3.76
C GLU A 126 13.96 -4.57 -4.44
N LEU A 127 13.23 -3.50 -4.12
CA LEU A 127 11.90 -3.24 -4.67
C LEU A 127 11.99 -2.49 -5.98
N PRO A 128 11.04 -2.73 -6.91
CA PRO A 128 10.91 -1.87 -8.08
C PRO A 128 10.59 -0.45 -7.63
N LYS A 129 10.96 0.52 -8.47
CA LYS A 129 10.66 1.93 -8.23
C LYS A 129 9.15 2.12 -8.02
N ILE A 130 8.79 2.71 -6.89
CA ILE A 130 7.38 2.98 -6.54
C ILE A 130 6.84 4.04 -7.52
N THR A 131 5.80 3.67 -8.26
CA THR A 131 5.15 4.55 -9.26
C THR A 131 3.92 5.25 -8.69
N GLN A 132 3.53 6.37 -9.31
CA GLN A 132 2.32 7.12 -8.96
C GLN A 132 1.04 6.40 -9.40
N TYR A 133 1.13 5.49 -10.36
CA TYR A 133 -0.01 4.73 -10.87
C TYR A 133 0.37 3.27 -11.01
N HIS A 134 -0.60 2.40 -10.71
CA HIS A 134 -0.52 0.99 -11.04
C HIS A 134 -1.25 0.77 -12.37
N ASN A 135 -0.56 0.18 -13.36
CA ASN A 135 -1.17 -0.20 -14.64
C ASN A 135 -1.41 -1.72 -14.70
N TYR A 136 -2.05 -2.27 -13.68
CA TYR A 136 -2.30 -3.71 -13.63
C TYR A 136 -3.39 -4.09 -14.63
N GLN A 137 -3.13 -5.15 -15.40
CA GLN A 137 -4.18 -5.80 -16.18
C GLN A 137 -5.11 -6.58 -15.23
N ILE A 138 -6.37 -6.15 -15.14
CA ILE A 138 -7.39 -6.77 -14.30
C ILE A 138 -8.05 -7.89 -15.11
N HIS A 139 -8.00 -9.12 -14.59
CA HIS A 139 -8.64 -10.27 -15.22
C HIS A 139 -10.09 -10.39 -14.74
N TYR A 140 -11.05 -10.27 -15.66
CA TYR A 140 -12.47 -10.44 -15.38
C TYR A 140 -12.93 -11.83 -15.81
N LYS A 141 -13.74 -12.50 -14.98
CA LYS A 141 -14.37 -13.80 -15.34
C LYS A 141 -15.31 -13.68 -16.53
N TYR A 142 -15.97 -12.53 -16.67
CA TYR A 142 -16.89 -12.22 -17.76
C TYR A 142 -16.57 -10.82 -18.30
N ILE A 143 -16.57 -10.68 -19.61
CA ILE A 143 -16.41 -9.40 -20.33
C ILE A 143 -17.73 -9.16 -21.07
N TYR A 144 -18.33 -7.99 -20.87
CA TYR A 144 -19.58 -7.62 -21.52
C TYR A 144 -19.29 -6.57 -22.58
N GLN A 145 -19.80 -6.78 -23.80
CA GLN A 145 -19.66 -5.81 -24.88
C GLN A 145 -21.04 -5.23 -25.21
N CYS A 146 -21.13 -3.91 -25.32
CA CYS A 146 -22.35 -3.25 -25.78
C CYS A 146 -22.64 -3.67 -27.24
N SER A 147 -23.84 -4.21 -27.49
CA SER A 147 -24.24 -4.67 -28.83
C SER A 147 -24.31 -3.54 -29.87
N GLY A 148 -24.65 -2.32 -29.45
CA GLY A 148 -24.74 -1.14 -30.30
C GLY A 148 -23.39 -0.47 -30.58
N CYS A 149 -22.71 0.02 -29.53
CA CYS A 149 -21.47 0.79 -29.70
C CYS A 149 -20.17 -0.04 -29.69
N LYS A 150 -20.28 -1.36 -29.51
CA LYS A 150 -19.16 -2.33 -29.53
C LYS A 150 -18.06 -2.08 -28.49
N ARG A 151 -18.28 -1.25 -27.47
CA ARG A 151 -17.35 -1.08 -26.34
C ARG A 151 -17.48 -2.22 -25.32
N THR A 152 -16.34 -2.72 -24.85
CA THR A 152 -16.16 -3.72 -23.78
C THR A 152 -15.89 -3.08 -22.44
#